data_AF-L1K308-F1
#
_entry.id   AF-L1K308-F1
#
_cell.length_a   1.000
_cell.length_b   1.000
_cell.length_c   1.000
_cell.angle_alpha   90.00
_cell.angle_beta   90.00
_cell.angle_gamma   90.00
#
_symmetry.space_group_name_H-M   'P 1'
#
loop_
_entity.id
_entity.type
_entity.pdbx_description
1 polymer ?
#
loop_
_entity_poly.entity_id
_entity_poly.type
_entity_poly.pdbx_seq_one_letter_code
_entity_poly.pdbx_strand_id
1 'polypeptide(L)'
;EFHALVALMLSSQTKDQVVAEAMITMKKRGLTVDSVLEMSDKELDSMISKVGFHNNKTKFIKQAAMILKEKHGGRVPRTLEELCELPGVGPKMALITLKAAFGIISGIGVDTHMHRMFNELKWVNSSTPEKVR
;
A
#
# COMPACT_ATOMS: atom_id res chain seq x y z
N GLU A 1 -1.67 4.62 11.01
CA GLU A 1 -2.41 4.67 9.73
C GLU A 1 -1.47 4.87 8.52
N PHE A 2 -0.83 6.04 8.36
CA PHE A 2 0.04 6.31 7.19
C PHE A 2 1.19 5.30 6.99
N HIS A 3 1.81 4.80 8.07
CA HIS A 3 2.84 3.77 7.98
C HIS A 3 2.33 2.46 7.35
N ALA A 4 1.08 2.08 7.63
CA ALA A 4 0.49 0.86 7.08
C ALA A 4 0.24 1.01 5.57
N LEU A 5 -0.25 2.19 5.16
CA LEU A 5 -0.44 2.52 3.75
C LEU A 5 0.89 2.48 2.99
N VAL A 6 1.92 3.16 3.48
CA VAL A 6 3.25 3.17 2.83
C VAL A 6 3.84 1.76 2.76
N ALA A 7 3.75 0.98 3.85
CA ALA A 7 4.22 -0.40 3.83
C ALA A 7 3.52 -1.26 2.75
N LEU A 8 2.21 -1.06 2.55
CA LEU A 8 1.46 -1.76 1.51
C LEU A 8 1.82 -1.28 0.10
N MET A 9 2.04 0.01 -0.10
CA MET A 9 2.52 0.53 -1.39
C MET A 9 3.90 -0.06 -1.75
N LEU A 10 4.77 -0.25 -0.76
CA LEU A 10 6.09 -0.87 -0.95
C LEU A 10 6.04 -2.39 -1.17
N SER A 11 5.02 -3.10 -0.69
CA SER A 11 4.98 -4.57 -0.71
C SER A 11 4.73 -5.19 -2.09
N SER A 12 4.17 -4.44 -3.03
CA SER A 12 3.96 -4.94 -4.39
C SER A 12 5.28 -5.40 -5.02
N GLN A 13 5.35 -6.69 -5.38
CA GLN A 13 6.54 -7.30 -6.02
C GLN A 13 7.83 -7.04 -5.22
N THR A 14 7.77 -7.06 -3.89
CA THR A 14 8.93 -6.90 -3.02
C THR A 14 8.80 -7.84 -1.83
N LYS A 15 9.89 -8.50 -1.45
CA LYS A 15 9.91 -9.41 -0.29
C LYS A 15 9.68 -8.64 1.00
N ASP A 16 8.91 -9.20 1.93
CA ASP A 16 8.56 -8.55 3.20
C ASP A 16 9.76 -8.12 4.02
N GLN A 17 10.86 -8.88 4.01
CA GLN A 17 12.11 -8.51 4.69
C GLN A 17 12.68 -7.18 4.17
N VAL A 18 12.65 -6.97 2.85
CA VAL A 18 13.12 -5.74 2.21
C VAL A 18 12.19 -4.57 2.53
N VAL A 19 10.87 -4.83 2.54
CA VAL A 19 9.87 -3.82 2.97
C VAL A 19 10.10 -3.43 4.43
N ALA A 20 10.36 -4.40 5.31
CA ALA A 20 10.62 -4.15 6.72
C ALA A 20 11.87 -3.28 6.93
N GLU A 21 12.98 -3.58 6.23
CA GLU A 21 14.20 -2.75 6.25
C GLU A 21 13.93 -1.31 5.78
N ALA A 22 13.20 -1.15 4.67
CA ALA A 22 12.83 0.16 4.14
C ALA A 22 11.95 0.94 5.14
N MET A 23 10.93 0.29 5.71
CA MET A 23 10.04 0.89 6.70
C MET A 23 10.76 1.29 7.99
N ILE A 24 11.75 0.52 8.46
CA ILE A 24 12.59 0.90 9.60
C ILE A 24 13.34 2.20 9.28
N THR A 25 13.95 2.28 8.11
CA THR A 25 14.71 3.45 7.65
C THR A 25 13.80 4.69 7.56
N MET A 26 12.64 4.56 6.92
CA MET A 26 11.65 5.64 6.79
C MET A 26 11.10 6.09 8.16
N LYS A 27 10.80 5.15 9.05
CA LYS A 27 10.30 5.47 10.40
C LYS A 27 11.35 6.22 11.22
N LYS A 28 12.62 5.83 11.16
CA LYS A 28 13.73 6.55 11.82
C LYS A 28 13.84 8.00 11.36
N ARG A 29 13.54 8.28 10.08
CA ARG A 29 13.51 9.63 9.50
C ARG A 29 12.27 10.45 9.89
N GLY A 30 11.27 9.85 10.54
CA GLY A 30 10.04 10.52 10.96
C GLY A 30 8.89 10.40 9.97
N LEU A 31 8.60 9.20 9.47
CA LEU A 31 7.58 8.95 8.44
C LEU A 31 6.19 9.51 8.80
N THR A 32 5.85 10.63 8.17
CA THR A 32 4.56 11.33 8.22
C THR A 32 4.24 11.89 6.83
N VAL A 33 2.97 12.27 6.58
CA VAL A 33 2.57 12.90 5.30
C VAL A 33 3.42 14.14 5.03
N ASP A 34 3.58 15.02 6.01
CA ASP A 34 4.37 16.24 5.86
C ASP A 34 5.85 15.95 5.61
N SER A 35 6.46 15.04 6.38
CA SER A 35 7.88 14.68 6.16
C SER A 35 8.14 14.16 4.74
N VAL A 36 7.20 13.38 4.17
CA VAL A 36 7.33 12.83 2.81
C VAL A 36 7.24 13.92 1.77
N LEU A 37 6.42 14.94 2.00
CA LEU A 37 6.28 16.09 1.11
C LEU A 37 7.47 17.05 1.20
N GLU A 38 8.12 17.14 2.36
CA GLU A 38 9.36 17.89 2.55
C GLU A 38 10.59 17.21 1.92
N MET A 39 10.63 15.88 1.91
CA MET A 39 11.73 15.12 1.30
C MET A 39 11.84 15.38 -0.20
N SER A 40 13.06 15.43 -0.73
CA SER A 40 13.27 15.39 -2.18
C SER A 40 12.95 13.99 -2.73
N ASP A 41 12.61 13.88 -4.02
CA ASP A 41 12.39 12.57 -4.66
C ASP A 41 13.62 11.68 -4.51
N LYS A 42 14.82 12.26 -4.67
CA LYS A 42 16.10 11.55 -4.53
C LYS A 42 16.34 11.04 -3.11
N GLU A 43 15.98 11.83 -2.10
CA GLU A 43 16.07 11.40 -0.70
C GLU A 43 15.15 10.21 -0.45
N LEU A 44 13.87 10.34 -0.76
CA LEU A 44 12.89 9.26 -0.58
C LEU A 44 13.30 8.00 -1.35
N ASP A 45 13.69 8.14 -2.62
CA ASP A 45 14.11 7.04 -3.46
C ASP A 45 15.32 6.29 -2.89
N SER A 46 16.31 7.02 -2.36
CA SER A 46 17.49 6.42 -1.75
C SER A 46 17.14 5.52 -0.55
N MET A 47 16.13 5.92 0.25
CA MET A 47 15.67 5.17 1.42
C MET A 47 14.97 3.86 1.05
N ILE A 48 14.38 3.79 -0.16
CA ILE A 48 13.65 2.63 -0.66
C ILE A 48 14.32 1.96 -1.86
N SER A 49 15.59 2.28 -2.15
CA SER A 49 16.32 1.83 -3.35
C SER A 49 16.39 0.30 -3.54
N LYS A 50 16.32 -0.46 -2.44
CA LYS A 50 16.27 -1.93 -2.48
C LYS A 50 14.88 -2.49 -2.84
N VAL A 51 13.84 -1.67 -2.76
CA VAL A 51 12.46 -2.07 -3.08
C VAL A 51 12.29 -2.18 -4.60
N GLY A 52 11.62 -3.23 -5.06
CA GLY A 52 11.35 -3.40 -6.49
C GLY A 52 10.52 -2.24 -7.04
N PHE A 53 10.91 -1.71 -8.21
CA PHE A 53 10.27 -0.54 -8.84
C PHE A 53 10.27 0.74 -7.97
N HIS A 54 11.31 0.93 -7.14
CA HIS A 54 11.43 2.07 -6.22
C HIS A 54 11.17 3.42 -6.90
N ASN A 55 11.69 3.67 -8.10
CA ASN A 55 11.46 4.93 -8.84
C ASN A 55 9.97 5.27 -9.01
N ASN A 56 9.12 4.29 -9.34
CA ASN A 56 7.69 4.51 -9.50
C ASN A 56 7.00 4.61 -8.13
N LYS A 57 7.43 3.81 -7.15
CA LYS A 57 6.91 3.86 -5.79
C LYS A 57 7.20 5.20 -5.11
N THR A 58 8.36 5.80 -5.32
CA THR A 58 8.72 7.15 -4.88
C THR A 58 7.68 8.16 -5.37
N LYS A 59 7.36 8.13 -6.68
CA LYS A 59 6.34 9.01 -7.27
C LYS A 59 4.96 8.79 -6.66
N PHE A 60 4.52 7.53 -6.56
CA PHE A 60 3.21 7.21 -6.01
C PHE A 60 3.07 7.59 -4.54
N ILE A 61 4.09 7.33 -3.71
CA ILE A 61 4.07 7.70 -2.29
C ILE A 61 3.96 9.22 -2.13
N LYS A 62 4.68 10.00 -2.94
CA LYS A 62 4.57 11.46 -2.91
C LYS A 62 3.21 11.98 -3.39
N GLN A 63 2.70 11.44 -4.49
CA GLN A 63 1.37 11.81 -4.99
C GLN A 63 0.27 11.46 -4.00
N ALA A 64 0.34 10.27 -3.39
CA ALA A 64 -0.58 9.87 -2.34
C ALA A 64 -0.47 10.83 -1.14
N ALA A 65 0.74 11.15 -0.66
CA ALA A 65 0.92 12.11 0.43
C ALA A 65 0.32 13.49 0.10
N MET A 66 0.46 13.96 -1.14
CA MET A 66 -0.11 15.23 -1.60
C MET A 66 -1.64 15.19 -1.57
N ILE A 67 -2.27 14.14 -2.13
CA ILE A 67 -3.72 13.95 -2.10
C ILE A 67 -4.23 13.86 -0.66
N LEU A 68 -3.54 13.14 0.21
CA LEU A 68 -3.90 13.03 1.63
C LEU A 68 -3.88 14.42 2.29
N LYS A 69 -2.86 15.24 2.04
CA LYS A 69 -2.76 16.59 2.60
C LYS A 69 -3.87 17.50 2.09
N GLU A 70 -4.12 17.50 0.79
CA GLU A 70 -5.07 18.43 0.14
C GLU A 70 -6.53 18.05 0.36
N LYS A 71 -6.88 16.77 0.21
CA LYS A 71 -8.29 16.30 0.23
C LYS A 71 -8.73 15.68 1.55
N HIS A 72 -7.80 15.12 2.33
CA HIS A 72 -8.11 14.34 3.53
C HIS A 72 -7.47 14.90 4.81
N GLY A 73 -6.96 16.14 4.78
CA GLY A 73 -6.36 16.80 5.95
C GLY A 73 -5.17 16.04 6.54
N GLY A 74 -4.39 15.36 5.71
CA GLY A 74 -3.23 14.56 6.10
C GLY A 74 -3.56 13.18 6.69
N ARG A 75 -4.83 12.76 6.69
CA ARG A 75 -5.26 11.46 7.23
C ARG A 75 -5.54 10.45 6.14
N VAL A 76 -5.24 9.17 6.41
CA VAL A 76 -5.58 8.08 5.50
C VAL A 76 -7.09 7.87 5.49
N PRO A 77 -7.76 7.81 4.32
CA PRO A 77 -9.20 7.57 4.24
C PRO A 77 -9.62 6.23 4.83
N ARG A 78 -10.88 6.15 5.25
CA ARG A 78 -11.47 4.96 5.89
C ARG A 78 -12.48 4.24 5.00
N THR A 79 -12.59 4.61 3.74
CA THR A 79 -13.44 3.96 2.74
C THR A 79 -12.59 3.29 1.67
N LEU A 80 -13.15 2.27 1.01
CA LEU A 80 -12.45 1.53 -0.03
C LEU A 80 -12.25 2.43 -1.26
N GLU A 81 -13.28 3.18 -1.61
CA GLU A 81 -13.37 4.05 -2.78
C GLU A 81 -12.28 5.12 -2.72
N GLU A 82 -12.22 5.88 -1.62
CA GLU A 82 -11.22 6.93 -1.43
C GLU A 82 -9.79 6.38 -1.38
N LEU A 83 -9.59 5.19 -0.80
CA LEU A 83 -8.27 4.54 -0.81
C LEU A 83 -7.83 4.15 -2.22
N CYS A 84 -8.76 3.71 -3.07
CA CYS A 84 -8.45 3.34 -4.46
C CYS A 84 -8.20 4.56 -5.36
N GLU A 85 -8.56 5.77 -4.93
CA GLU A 85 -8.18 7.01 -5.62
C GLU A 85 -6.69 7.35 -5.44
N LEU A 86 -6.02 6.78 -4.43
CA LEU A 86 -4.61 7.01 -4.19
C LEU A 86 -3.75 6.28 -5.24
N PRO A 87 -2.82 6.98 -5.92
CA PRO A 87 -1.95 6.37 -6.92
C PRO A 87 -1.17 5.19 -6.36
N GLY A 88 -1.19 4.07 -7.09
CA GLY A 88 -0.53 2.84 -6.68
C GLY A 88 -1.28 2.00 -5.64
N VAL A 89 -2.49 2.40 -5.23
CA VAL A 89 -3.35 1.65 -4.30
C VAL A 89 -4.51 1.03 -5.07
N GLY A 90 -4.47 -0.30 -5.26
CA GLY A 90 -5.59 -1.05 -5.84
C GLY A 90 -6.58 -1.59 -4.80
N PRO A 91 -7.73 -2.17 -5.23
CA PRO A 91 -8.77 -2.66 -4.31
C PRO A 91 -8.27 -3.64 -3.24
N LYS A 92 -7.37 -4.56 -3.60
CA LYS A 92 -6.73 -5.48 -2.66
C LYS A 92 -5.96 -4.72 -1.56
N MET A 93 -5.17 -3.72 -1.96
CA MET A 93 -4.37 -2.93 -1.02
C MET A 93 -5.26 -2.06 -0.14
N ALA A 94 -6.35 -1.51 -0.68
CA ALA A 94 -7.35 -0.77 0.09
C ALA A 94 -7.97 -1.65 1.19
N LEU A 95 -8.44 -2.85 0.85
CA LEU A 95 -8.97 -3.81 1.83
C LEU A 95 -7.97 -4.14 2.96
N ILE A 96 -6.71 -4.40 2.60
CA ILE A 96 -5.68 -4.71 3.60
C ILE A 96 -5.34 -3.47 4.44
N THR A 97 -5.34 -2.27 3.84
CA THR A 97 -5.13 -1.00 4.56
C THR A 97 -6.24 -0.78 5.58
N LEU A 98 -7.51 -0.97 5.20
CA LEU A 98 -8.65 -0.82 6.09
C LEU A 98 -8.51 -1.71 7.34
N LYS A 99 -8.15 -2.98 7.13
CA LYS A 99 -7.93 -3.93 8.21
C LYS A 99 -6.71 -3.57 9.06
N ALA A 100 -5.55 -3.32 8.43
CA ALA A 100 -4.28 -3.14 9.13
C ALA A 100 -4.17 -1.79 9.84
N ALA A 101 -4.74 -0.72 9.27
CA ALA A 101 -4.66 0.62 9.84
C ALA A 101 -5.80 0.93 10.81
N PHE A 102 -6.99 0.37 10.59
CA PHE A 102 -8.21 0.76 11.30
C PHE A 102 -9.00 -0.40 11.92
N GLY A 103 -8.60 -1.66 11.67
CA GLY A 103 -9.36 -2.83 12.11
C GLY A 103 -10.69 -3.04 11.38
N ILE A 104 -10.93 -2.33 10.28
CA ILE A 104 -12.16 -2.40 9.50
C ILE A 104 -12.07 -3.58 8.52
N ILE A 105 -13.04 -4.49 8.58
CA ILE A 105 -13.13 -5.64 7.67
C ILE A 105 -14.23 -5.35 6.65
N SER A 106 -13.84 -4.95 5.44
CA SER A 106 -14.76 -4.64 4.33
C SER A 106 -14.73 -5.67 3.19
N GLY A 107 -13.96 -6.76 3.35
CA GLY A 107 -13.76 -7.79 2.33
C GLY A 107 -12.44 -8.53 2.53
N ILE A 108 -12.11 -9.44 1.60
CA ILE A 108 -10.88 -10.25 1.67
C ILE A 108 -9.92 -9.84 0.56
N GLY A 109 -8.69 -9.48 0.93
CA GLY A 109 -7.64 -9.14 -0.03
C GLY A 109 -7.08 -10.37 -0.75
N VAL A 110 -7.84 -10.92 -1.70
CA VAL A 110 -7.43 -12.12 -2.46
C VAL A 110 -6.32 -11.81 -3.45
N ASP A 111 -5.26 -12.60 -3.38
CA ASP A 111 -4.15 -12.59 -4.32
C ASP A 111 -4.15 -13.81 -5.23
N THR A 112 -3.18 -13.88 -6.13
CA THR A 112 -3.07 -14.99 -7.10
C THR A 112 -2.85 -16.34 -6.42
N HIS A 113 -2.16 -16.38 -5.29
CA HIS A 113 -1.92 -17.62 -4.55
C HIS A 113 -3.19 -18.13 -3.87
N MET A 114 -3.94 -17.25 -3.21
CA MET A 114 -5.23 -17.60 -2.61
C MET A 114 -6.26 -17.97 -3.68
N HIS A 115 -6.33 -17.22 -4.77
CA HIS A 115 -7.22 -17.54 -5.89
C HIS A 115 -6.91 -18.92 -6.47
N ARG A 116 -5.63 -19.24 -6.71
CA ARG A 116 -5.22 -20.57 -7.19
C ARG A 116 -5.59 -21.66 -6.20
N MET A 117 -5.26 -21.48 -4.92
CA MET A 117 -5.57 -22.44 -3.87
C MET A 117 -7.06 -22.71 -3.75
N PHE A 118 -7.91 -21.67 -3.76
CA PHE A 118 -9.36 -21.85 -3.65
C PHE A 118 -9.97 -22.56 -4.87
N ASN A 119 -9.41 -22.36 -6.07
CA ASN A 119 -9.81 -23.14 -7.25
C ASN A 119 -9.32 -24.60 -7.15
N GLU A 120 -8.10 -24.85 -6.69
CA GLU A 120 -7.56 -26.21 -6.47
C GLU A 120 -8.41 -26.99 -5.43
N LEU A 121 -8.83 -26.32 -4.36
CA LEU A 121 -9.72 -26.87 -3.33
C LEU A 121 -11.18 -26.97 -3.78
N LYS A 122 -11.52 -26.51 -5.00
CA LYS A 122 -12.89 -26.45 -5.53
C LYS A 122 -13.87 -25.66 -4.65
N TRP A 123 -13.37 -24.69 -3.88
CA TRP A 123 -14.21 -23.80 -3.06
C TRP A 123 -14.81 -22.66 -3.88
N VAL A 124 -14.16 -22.29 -4.96
CA VAL A 124 -14.65 -21.32 -5.94
C VAL A 124 -14.44 -21.87 -7.35
N ASN A 125 -15.27 -21.44 -8.29
CA ASN A 125 -15.09 -21.68 -9.71
C ASN A 125 -15.00 -20.31 -10.42
N SER A 126 -13.81 -19.71 -10.38
CA SER A 126 -13.60 -18.37 -10.92
C SER A 126 -12.33 -18.29 -11.75
N SER A 127 -12.45 -17.68 -12.94
CA SER A 127 -11.31 -17.38 -13.81
C SER A 127 -10.48 -16.17 -13.36
N THR A 128 -10.99 -15.31 -12.47
CA THR A 128 -10.28 -14.10 -12.04
C THR A 128 -10.26 -13.91 -10.51
N PRO A 129 -9.17 -13.37 -9.94
CA PRO A 129 -9.09 -13.07 -8.51
C PRO A 129 -10.18 -12.10 -8.03
N GLU A 130 -10.58 -11.14 -8.88
CA GLU A 130 -11.57 -10.09 -8.58
C GLU A 130 -12.92 -10.69 -8.16
N LYS A 131 -13.33 -11.81 -8.78
CA LYS A 131 -14.61 -12.48 -8.49
C LYS A 131 -14.60 -13.30 -7.20
N VAL A 132 -13.45 -13.41 -6.54
CA VAL A 132 -13.26 -14.17 -5.29
C VAL A 132 -13.06 -13.25 -4.08
N ARG A 133 -12.92 -11.93 -4.29
CA ARG A 133 -12.65 -10.92 -3.26
C ARG A 133 -13.86 -10.57 -2.40
#